data_AF-X0UVZ9-F1
#
_entry.id   AF-X0UVZ9-F1
#
_cell.length_a   1.000
_cell.length_b   1.000
_cell.length_c   1.000
_cell.angle_alpha   90.00
_cell.angle_beta   90.00
_cell.angle_gamma   90.00
#
_symmetry.space_group_name_H-M   'P 1'
#
loop_
_entity.id
_entity.type
_entity.pdbx_description
1 polymer ?
#
loop_
_entity_poly.entity_id
_entity_poly.type
_entity_poly.pdbx_seq_one_letter_code
_entity_poly.pdbx_strand_id
1 'polypeptide(L)'
;RVAHVRFWAYIGFFTGAAALAFFGDSGYDEDEFLIRFLSMQGVIWGGAGTLLGLALSLAVGKSGQQRSSFAKNSVPWLDGLLLMTLLMAVFTLLEPHEALVSYEDQSNLFSGKIVMAMNLLFLFSAVCYIMYLFAPESFIGTMATMAAWGGVYAGGTSLLLRWHESYLFLDGDIGHAPVSNLFEVFILLFCITSSIYLTFERRYQAKALGAFVMVLVSAGIFFGIWLDSIGQADIKPLVPALQSYWMKIHVPLNFVGYGAFAVACASGMAW
;
A
#
# COMPACT_ATOMS: atom_id res chain seq x y z
N ARG A 1 -13.47 -12.95 18.09
CA ARG A 1 -12.60 -12.66 19.26
C ARG A 1 -11.24 -12.17 18.76
N VAL A 2 -10.57 -12.94 17.89
CA VAL A 2 -9.29 -12.56 17.26
C VAL A 2 -9.32 -11.18 16.61
N ALA A 3 -10.27 -10.90 15.71
CA ALA A 3 -10.36 -9.57 15.07
C ALA A 3 -10.54 -8.41 16.06
N HIS A 4 -11.23 -8.63 17.19
CA HIS A 4 -11.42 -7.58 18.19
C HIS A 4 -10.12 -7.25 18.92
N VAL A 5 -9.39 -8.29 19.34
CA VAL A 5 -8.08 -8.16 20.00
C VAL A 5 -7.08 -7.47 19.08
N ARG A 6 -7.01 -7.90 17.81
CA ARG A 6 -6.13 -7.30 16.81
C ARG A 6 -6.47 -5.84 16.53
N PHE A 7 -7.75 -5.52 16.38
CA PHE A 7 -8.20 -4.14 16.18
C PHE A 7 -7.72 -3.23 17.32
N TRP A 8 -7.91 -3.65 18.57
CA TRP A 8 -7.44 -2.88 19.73
C TRP A 8 -5.91 -2.81 19.81
N ALA A 9 -5.20 -3.86 19.41
CA ALA A 9 -3.73 -3.82 19.31
C ALA A 9 -3.28 -2.74 18.30
N TYR A 10 -3.93 -2.63 17.13
CA TYR A 10 -3.64 -1.58 16.16
C TYR A 10 -3.97 -0.18 16.65
N ILE A 11 -5.13 0.01 17.30
CA ILE A 11 -5.47 1.30 17.92
C ILE A 11 -4.42 1.67 18.98
N GLY A 12 -3.99 0.70 19.78
CA GLY A 12 -2.89 0.87 20.74
C GLY A 12 -1.59 1.29 20.07
N PHE A 13 -1.21 0.62 18.98
CA PHE A 13 -0.03 0.97 18.17
C PHE A 13 -0.06 2.41 17.68
N PHE A 14 -1.15 2.82 17.02
CA PHE A 14 -1.28 4.19 16.50
C PHE A 14 -1.31 5.23 17.60
N THR A 15 -1.93 4.92 18.74
CA THR A 15 -1.92 5.80 19.92
C THR A 15 -0.50 5.94 20.48
N GLY A 16 0.27 4.85 20.53
CA GLY A 16 1.67 4.85 20.94
C GLY A 16 2.56 5.67 19.99
N ALA A 17 2.36 5.52 18.68
CA ALA A 17 3.03 6.32 17.66
C ALA A 17 2.69 7.81 17.76
N ALA A 18 1.43 8.15 17.99
CA ALA A 18 1.00 9.53 18.25
C ALA A 18 1.61 10.06 19.55
N ALA A 19 1.67 9.24 20.60
CA ALA A 19 2.28 9.64 21.87
C ALA A 19 3.79 9.91 21.73
N LEU A 20 4.51 9.14 20.92
CA LEU A 20 5.91 9.47 20.55
C LEU A 20 6.00 10.84 19.89
N ALA A 21 5.06 11.17 18.99
CA ALA A 21 5.06 12.45 18.28
C ALA A 21 4.89 13.66 19.23
N PHE A 22 4.06 13.51 20.27
CA PHE A 22 3.77 14.60 21.22
C PHE A 22 4.71 14.65 22.42
N PHE A 23 5.23 13.50 22.87
CA PHE A 23 5.94 13.36 24.14
C PHE A 23 7.37 12.81 23.99
N GLY A 24 7.86 12.57 22.78
CA GLY A 24 9.26 12.21 22.52
C GLY A 24 10.24 13.34 22.89
N ASP A 25 11.51 12.99 23.09
CA ASP A 25 12.58 13.79 23.74
C ASP A 25 12.96 15.14 23.10
N SER A 26 12.17 15.69 22.19
CA SER A 26 12.47 16.96 21.49
C SER A 26 11.22 17.70 20.96
N GLY A 27 10.02 17.33 21.39
CA GLY A 27 8.78 17.91 20.87
C GLY A 27 8.48 17.47 19.43
N TYR A 28 7.35 17.94 18.88
CA TYR A 28 6.90 17.59 17.54
C TYR A 28 7.76 18.29 16.48
N ASP A 29 8.61 17.51 15.82
CA ASP A 29 9.39 17.92 14.65
C ASP A 29 9.06 16.95 13.50
N GLU A 30 8.49 17.46 12.41
CA GLU A 30 7.93 16.64 11.32
C GLU A 30 9.00 15.88 10.55
N ASP A 31 10.16 16.51 10.35
CA ASP A 31 11.24 15.97 9.53
C ASP A 31 12.00 14.87 10.29
N GLU A 32 12.10 15.01 11.61
CA GLU A 32 12.76 14.02 12.47
C GLU A 32 11.83 12.88 12.92
N PHE A 33 10.51 13.08 12.88
CA PHE A 33 9.54 12.11 13.40
C PHE A 33 9.66 10.73 12.74
N LEU A 34 9.85 10.66 11.42
CA LEU A 34 9.98 9.38 10.72
C LEU A 34 11.22 8.61 11.14
N ILE A 35 12.36 9.30 11.26
CA ILE A 35 13.62 8.71 11.70
C ILE A 35 13.50 8.25 13.16
N ARG A 36 12.85 9.03 14.03
CA ARG A 36 12.56 8.65 15.42
C ARG A 36 11.60 7.47 15.51
N PHE A 37 10.57 7.43 14.67
CA PHE A 37 9.60 6.33 14.61
C PHE A 37 10.25 5.01 14.15
N LEU A 38 11.24 5.08 13.26
CA LEU A 38 12.03 3.92 12.84
C LEU A 38 13.15 3.55 13.84
N SER A 39 13.45 4.41 14.80
CA SER A 39 14.44 4.16 15.86
C SER A 39 13.91 3.24 16.96
N MET A 40 14.79 2.88 17.92
CA MET A 40 14.42 2.13 19.13
C MET A 40 13.32 2.83 19.94
N GLN A 41 13.22 4.16 19.88
CA GLN A 41 12.13 4.89 20.55
C GLN A 41 10.77 4.54 19.95
N GLY A 42 10.65 4.47 18.63
CA GLY A 42 9.41 4.05 17.97
C GLY A 42 9.01 2.62 18.30
N VAL A 43 9.98 1.71 18.43
CA VAL A 43 9.74 0.34 18.89
C VAL A 43 9.18 0.33 20.32
N ILE A 44 9.75 1.13 21.22
CA ILE A 44 9.32 1.21 22.62
C ILE A 44 7.91 1.80 22.71
N TRP A 45 7.66 2.95 22.08
CA TRP A 45 6.38 3.64 22.17
C TRP A 45 5.26 2.91 21.42
N GLY A 46 5.53 2.43 20.21
CA GLY A 46 4.61 1.60 19.44
C GLY A 46 4.32 0.27 20.13
N GLY A 47 5.35 -0.37 20.68
CA GLY A 47 5.26 -1.62 21.45
C GLY A 47 4.45 -1.45 22.73
N ALA A 48 4.76 -0.44 23.55
CA ALA A 48 3.99 -0.12 24.75
C ALA A 48 2.53 0.19 24.41
N GLY A 49 2.29 0.97 23.35
CA GLY A 49 0.95 1.24 22.82
C GLY A 49 0.20 -0.04 22.45
N THR A 50 0.82 -0.97 21.70
CA THR A 50 0.18 -2.26 21.37
C THR A 50 -0.17 -3.09 22.59
N LEU A 51 0.71 -3.16 23.60
CA LEU A 51 0.47 -3.90 24.84
C LEU A 51 -0.70 -3.29 25.63
N LEU A 52 -0.76 -1.96 25.72
CA LEU A 52 -1.89 -1.25 26.32
C LEU A 52 -3.20 -1.52 25.57
N GLY A 53 -3.16 -1.48 24.23
CA GLY A 53 -4.30 -1.84 23.38
C GLY A 53 -4.78 -3.27 23.61
N LEU A 54 -3.87 -4.23 23.72
CA LEU A 54 -4.18 -5.62 24.06
C LEU A 54 -4.82 -5.74 25.45
N ALA A 55 -4.29 -5.06 26.47
CA ALA A 55 -4.86 -5.04 27.81
C ALA A 55 -6.28 -4.41 27.83
N LEU A 56 -6.48 -3.29 27.13
CA LEU A 56 -7.78 -2.65 26.92
C LEU A 56 -8.77 -3.60 26.23
N SER A 57 -8.31 -4.42 25.28
CA SER A 57 -9.16 -5.41 24.61
C SER A 57 -9.74 -6.49 25.54
N LEU A 58 -9.08 -6.73 26.68
CA LEU A 58 -9.54 -7.66 27.72
C LEU A 58 -10.47 -6.96 28.72
N ALA A 59 -10.23 -5.67 29.01
CA ALA A 59 -11.01 -4.86 29.94
C ALA A 59 -12.34 -4.36 29.34
N VAL A 60 -12.34 -4.01 28.05
CA VAL A 60 -13.54 -3.61 27.31
C VAL A 60 -14.33 -4.87 26.98
N GLY A 61 -15.13 -5.33 27.95
CA GLY A 61 -16.06 -6.44 27.79
C GLY A 61 -17.03 -6.21 26.62
N LYS A 62 -17.49 -7.30 25.99
CA LYS A 62 -18.41 -7.26 24.84
C LYS A 62 -19.77 -6.67 25.26
N SER A 63 -19.96 -5.36 25.17
CA SER A 63 -21.31 -4.80 25.23
C SER A 63 -22.07 -5.14 23.93
N GLY A 64 -23.31 -5.60 24.11
CA GLY A 64 -24.11 -6.28 23.11
C GLY A 64 -24.61 -5.37 21.98
N GLN A 65 -24.83 -5.99 20.83
CA GLN A 65 -25.59 -5.50 19.67
C GLN A 65 -24.94 -4.46 18.73
N GLN A 66 -23.92 -3.67 19.10
CA GLN A 66 -23.29 -2.71 18.17
C GLN A 66 -21.78 -2.97 17.94
N ARG A 67 -21.38 -3.08 16.66
CA ARG A 67 -20.02 -2.84 16.11
C ARG A 67 -18.94 -3.93 16.12
N SER A 68 -19.30 -5.22 16.06
CA SER A 68 -18.33 -6.25 15.59
C SER A 68 -18.07 -6.21 14.08
N SER A 69 -18.90 -5.54 13.27
CA SER A 69 -18.72 -5.45 11.81
C SER A 69 -17.55 -4.54 11.42
N PHE A 70 -17.40 -3.39 12.10
CA PHE A 70 -16.32 -2.44 11.78
C PHE A 70 -14.95 -3.08 11.99
N ALA A 71 -14.69 -3.65 13.17
CA ALA A 71 -13.43 -4.34 13.44
C ALA A 71 -13.19 -5.54 12.50
N LYS A 72 -14.23 -6.31 12.16
CA LYS A 72 -14.10 -7.42 11.20
C LYS A 72 -13.75 -6.94 9.79
N ASN A 73 -14.25 -5.77 9.39
CA ASN A 73 -14.01 -5.21 8.08
C ASN A 73 -12.68 -4.45 8.00
N SER A 74 -12.26 -3.75 9.06
CA SER A 74 -11.05 -2.94 9.07
C SER A 74 -9.77 -3.76 9.32
N VAL A 75 -9.84 -4.79 10.17
CA VAL A 75 -8.67 -5.60 10.53
C VAL A 75 -7.97 -6.23 9.32
N PRO A 76 -8.66 -6.84 8.34
CA PRO A 76 -7.98 -7.35 7.14
C PRO A 76 -7.16 -6.30 6.37
N TRP A 77 -7.62 -5.05 6.34
CA TRP A 77 -6.85 -3.96 5.71
C TRP A 77 -5.62 -3.60 6.54
N LEU A 78 -5.76 -3.53 7.87
CA LEU A 78 -4.63 -3.28 8.78
C LEU A 78 -3.61 -4.42 8.76
N ASP A 79 -4.09 -5.66 8.65
CA ASP A 79 -3.26 -6.85 8.48
C ASP A 79 -2.49 -6.80 7.16
N GLY A 80 -3.15 -6.37 6.08
CA GLY A 80 -2.53 -6.18 4.78
C GLY A 80 -1.47 -5.09 4.80
N LEU A 81 -1.74 -3.95 5.45
CA LEU A 81 -0.77 -2.88 5.63
C LEU A 81 0.42 -3.33 6.47
N LEU A 82 0.19 -4.07 7.55
CA LEU A 82 1.26 -4.68 8.36
C LEU A 82 2.09 -5.66 7.54
N LEU A 83 1.45 -6.47 6.68
CA LEU A 83 2.19 -7.36 5.78
C LEU A 83 3.06 -6.55 4.81
N MET A 84 2.53 -5.48 4.22
CA MET A 84 3.29 -4.63 3.31
C MET A 84 4.51 -4.00 3.98
N THR A 85 4.37 -3.53 5.23
CA THR A 85 5.48 -2.95 6.00
C THR A 85 6.51 -4.00 6.43
N LEU A 86 6.08 -5.20 6.80
CA LEU A 86 6.99 -6.31 7.10
C LEU A 86 7.75 -6.75 5.85
N LEU A 87 7.09 -6.85 4.70
CA LEU A 87 7.74 -7.16 3.43
C LEU A 87 8.73 -6.05 3.05
N MET A 88 8.36 -4.78 3.22
CA MET A 88 9.27 -3.65 3.02
C MET A 88 10.52 -3.80 3.91
N ALA A 89 10.36 -4.05 5.21
CA ALA A 89 11.49 -4.26 6.12
C ALA A 89 12.39 -5.43 5.69
N VAL A 90 11.81 -6.54 5.21
CA VAL A 90 12.58 -7.66 4.67
C VAL A 90 13.34 -7.26 3.41
N PHE A 91 12.72 -6.52 2.50
CA PHE A 91 13.38 -6.09 1.26
C PHE A 91 14.45 -5.03 1.48
N THR A 92 14.31 -4.17 2.49
CA THR A 92 15.38 -3.26 2.91
C THR A 92 16.63 -4.01 3.34
N LEU A 93 16.51 -5.19 3.97
CA LEU A 93 17.67 -6.03 4.30
C LEU A 93 18.37 -6.63 3.05
N LEU A 94 17.70 -6.58 1.90
CA LEU A 94 18.20 -7.08 0.61
C LEU A 94 18.64 -5.94 -0.32
N GLU A 95 18.65 -4.69 0.16
CA GLU A 95 19.15 -3.57 -0.62
C GLU A 95 20.65 -3.75 -0.96
N PRO A 96 21.06 -3.36 -2.18
CA PRO A 96 22.45 -3.49 -2.60
C PRO A 96 23.35 -2.55 -1.78
N HIS A 97 24.62 -2.93 -1.62
CA HIS A 97 25.62 -2.09 -0.93
C HIS A 97 25.68 -0.68 -1.52
N GLU A 98 25.89 0.34 -0.68
CA GLU A 98 25.91 1.78 -1.02
C GLU A 98 26.75 2.11 -2.26
N ALA A 99 27.85 1.37 -2.50
CA ALA A 99 28.70 1.55 -3.68
C ALA A 99 28.00 1.28 -5.04
N LEU A 100 26.85 0.60 -5.03
CA LEU A 100 26.06 0.25 -6.22
C LEU A 100 24.80 1.12 -6.36
N VAL A 101 24.54 2.01 -5.41
CA VAL A 101 23.38 2.91 -5.38
C VAL A 101 23.86 4.30 -5.77
N SER A 102 23.46 4.75 -6.95
CA SER A 102 23.78 6.10 -7.46
C SER A 102 22.50 6.82 -7.83
N TYR A 103 22.47 8.14 -7.62
CA TYR A 103 21.35 8.97 -8.06
C TYR A 103 21.18 8.97 -9.59
N GLU A 104 22.30 8.88 -10.34
CA GLU A 104 22.29 8.85 -11.81
C GLU A 104 21.86 7.50 -12.38
N ASP A 105 22.07 6.41 -11.65
CA ASP A 105 21.69 5.05 -12.06
C ASP A 105 20.93 4.34 -10.93
N GLN A 106 19.61 4.43 -11.01
CA GLN A 106 18.67 3.86 -10.03
C GLN A 106 18.22 2.43 -10.39
N SER A 107 18.81 1.80 -11.41
CA SER A 107 18.39 0.48 -11.90
C SER A 107 18.61 -0.66 -10.91
N ASN A 108 19.56 -0.48 -9.97
CA ASN A 108 19.88 -1.48 -8.96
C ASN A 108 18.87 -1.54 -7.80
N LEU A 109 18.02 -0.51 -7.66
CA LEU A 109 17.04 -0.41 -6.59
C LEU A 109 16.09 -1.61 -6.58
N PHE A 110 15.78 -2.08 -5.37
CA PHE A 110 14.96 -3.27 -5.21
C PHE A 110 13.49 -2.95 -5.47
N SER A 111 13.06 -1.72 -5.24
CA SER A 111 11.70 -1.28 -5.55
C SER A 111 11.31 -1.49 -7.01
N GLY A 112 12.19 -1.14 -7.96
CA GLY A 112 11.93 -1.32 -9.40
C GLY A 112 11.69 -2.80 -9.76
N LYS A 113 12.43 -3.71 -9.15
CA LYS A 113 12.26 -5.17 -9.32
C LYS A 113 10.90 -5.64 -8.77
N ILE A 114 10.46 -5.11 -7.64
CA ILE A 114 9.14 -5.40 -7.07
C ILE A 114 8.03 -4.83 -7.96
N VAL A 115 8.20 -3.63 -8.53
CA VAL A 115 7.24 -3.05 -9.49
C VAL A 115 7.10 -3.93 -10.73
N MET A 116 8.20 -4.47 -11.25
CA MET A 116 8.13 -5.44 -12.35
C MET A 116 7.32 -6.69 -11.96
N ALA A 117 7.54 -7.24 -10.76
CA ALA A 117 6.77 -8.37 -10.25
C ALA A 117 5.28 -8.04 -10.11
N MET A 118 4.94 -6.85 -9.61
CA MET A 118 3.57 -6.34 -9.55
C MET A 118 2.93 -6.31 -10.94
N ASN A 119 3.61 -5.73 -11.94
CA ASN A 119 3.11 -5.63 -13.31
C ASN A 119 2.77 -7.02 -13.88
N LEU A 120 3.68 -7.98 -13.72
CA LEU A 120 3.48 -9.36 -14.18
C LEU A 120 2.29 -10.02 -13.49
N LEU A 121 2.15 -9.85 -12.16
CA LEU A 121 1.05 -10.41 -11.39
C LEU A 121 -0.31 -9.85 -11.81
N PHE A 122 -0.41 -8.54 -12.03
CA PHE A 122 -1.65 -7.92 -12.49
C PHE A 122 -2.01 -8.30 -13.93
N LEU A 123 -1.04 -8.35 -14.85
CA LEU A 123 -1.27 -8.80 -16.22
C LEU A 123 -1.70 -10.28 -16.24
N PHE A 124 -1.03 -11.13 -15.46
CA PHE A 124 -1.42 -12.53 -15.30
C PHE A 124 -2.82 -12.67 -14.72
N SER A 125 -3.14 -11.87 -13.71
CA SER A 125 -4.47 -11.80 -13.11
C SER A 125 -5.54 -11.42 -14.14
N ALA A 126 -5.29 -10.40 -14.97
CA ALA A 126 -6.21 -9.97 -16.03
C ALA A 126 -6.51 -11.10 -17.02
N VAL A 127 -5.46 -11.79 -17.49
CA VAL A 127 -5.61 -12.95 -18.39
C VAL A 127 -6.43 -14.06 -17.72
N CYS A 128 -6.18 -14.35 -16.45
CA CYS A 128 -6.94 -15.36 -15.70
C CYS A 128 -8.41 -14.97 -15.51
N TYR A 129 -8.72 -13.70 -15.21
CA TYR A 129 -10.11 -13.25 -15.12
C TYR A 129 -10.85 -13.30 -16.45
N ILE A 130 -10.17 -12.98 -17.57
CA ILE A 130 -10.75 -13.12 -18.91
C ILE A 130 -11.01 -14.60 -19.21
N MET A 131 -10.06 -15.49 -18.94
CA MET A 131 -10.23 -16.94 -19.13
C MET A 131 -11.38 -17.49 -18.26
N TYR A 132 -11.52 -16.98 -17.03
CA TYR A 132 -12.61 -17.37 -16.13
C TYR A 132 -14.00 -17.09 -16.72
N LEU A 133 -14.16 -16.06 -17.56
CA LEU A 133 -15.43 -15.78 -18.25
C LEU A 133 -15.88 -16.93 -19.16
N PHE A 134 -14.93 -17.64 -19.76
CA PHE A 134 -15.19 -18.79 -20.65
C PHE A 134 -15.18 -20.13 -19.91
N ALA A 135 -14.56 -20.20 -18.72
CA ALA A 135 -14.47 -21.42 -17.89
C ALA A 135 -14.73 -21.14 -16.39
N PRO A 136 -16.00 -20.91 -15.98
CA PRO A 136 -16.35 -20.42 -14.64
C PRO A 136 -16.15 -21.41 -13.48
N GLU A 137 -16.09 -22.72 -13.76
CA GLU A 137 -15.91 -23.76 -12.73
C GLU A 137 -14.42 -24.14 -12.51
N SER A 138 -13.50 -23.37 -13.10
CA SER A 138 -12.09 -23.69 -13.10
C SER A 138 -11.32 -23.03 -11.95
N PHE A 139 -10.24 -23.67 -11.52
CA PHE A 139 -9.26 -23.13 -10.58
C PHE A 139 -8.66 -21.77 -11.01
N ILE A 140 -8.80 -21.41 -12.29
CA ILE A 140 -8.31 -20.18 -12.91
C ILE A 140 -8.87 -18.93 -12.19
N GLY A 141 -10.14 -18.98 -11.79
CA GLY A 141 -10.75 -17.86 -11.08
C GLY A 141 -10.11 -17.58 -9.72
N THR A 142 -9.63 -18.62 -9.02
CA THR A 142 -8.90 -18.47 -7.76
C THR A 142 -7.50 -17.95 -8.01
N MET A 143 -6.81 -18.45 -9.04
CA MET A 143 -5.50 -17.93 -9.44
C MET A 143 -5.55 -16.45 -9.79
N ALA A 144 -6.61 -16.00 -10.48
CA ALA A 144 -6.81 -14.60 -10.84
C ALA A 144 -6.84 -13.69 -9.59
N THR A 145 -7.62 -14.07 -8.58
CA THR A 145 -7.75 -13.35 -7.31
C THR A 145 -6.45 -13.38 -6.50
N MET A 146 -5.78 -14.53 -6.45
CA MET A 146 -4.50 -14.66 -5.74
C MET A 146 -3.42 -13.78 -6.38
N ALA A 147 -3.35 -13.76 -7.71
CA ALA A 147 -2.43 -12.92 -8.46
C ALA A 147 -2.75 -11.43 -8.28
N ALA A 148 -4.03 -11.03 -8.29
CA ALA A 148 -4.43 -9.65 -8.02
C ALA A 148 -4.02 -9.19 -6.61
N TRP A 149 -4.26 -10.02 -5.59
CA TRP A 149 -3.77 -9.73 -4.23
C TRP A 149 -2.25 -9.66 -4.17
N GLY A 150 -1.55 -10.57 -4.85
CA GLY A 150 -0.09 -10.54 -4.98
C GLY A 150 0.40 -9.22 -5.60
N GLY A 151 -0.27 -8.75 -6.66
CA GLY A 151 0.00 -7.46 -7.29
C GLY A 151 -0.22 -6.30 -6.31
N VAL A 152 -1.35 -6.27 -5.59
CA VAL A 152 -1.62 -5.23 -4.58
C VAL A 152 -0.52 -5.19 -3.50
N TYR A 153 -0.10 -6.34 -2.97
CA TYR A 153 0.95 -6.40 -1.96
C TYR A 153 2.31 -6.00 -2.52
N ALA A 154 2.68 -6.48 -3.71
CA ALA A 154 3.92 -6.09 -4.37
C ALA A 154 3.96 -4.58 -4.65
N GLY A 155 2.89 -4.02 -5.21
CA GLY A 155 2.79 -2.59 -5.51
C GLY A 155 2.83 -1.73 -4.25
N GLY A 156 2.04 -2.08 -3.23
CA GLY A 156 2.04 -1.37 -1.94
C GLY A 156 3.41 -1.41 -1.26
N THR A 157 4.04 -2.58 -1.20
CA THR A 157 5.39 -2.72 -0.65
C THR A 157 6.43 -1.95 -1.48
N SER A 158 6.31 -1.94 -2.81
CA SER A 158 7.24 -1.18 -3.66
C SER A 158 7.18 0.32 -3.38
N LEU A 159 5.98 0.88 -3.17
CA LEU A 159 5.83 2.30 -2.81
C LEU A 159 6.45 2.60 -1.45
N LEU A 160 6.23 1.73 -0.45
CA LEU A 160 6.88 1.88 0.87
C LEU A 160 8.40 1.78 0.77
N LEU A 161 8.92 0.89 -0.06
CA LEU A 161 10.35 0.75 -0.28
C LEU A 161 10.93 1.97 -1.00
N ARG A 162 10.22 2.53 -1.99
CA ARG A 162 10.62 3.80 -2.64
C ARG A 162 10.64 4.97 -1.67
N TRP A 163 9.74 4.98 -0.69
CA TRP A 163 9.79 5.97 0.38
C TRP A 163 11.12 5.84 1.15
N HIS A 164 11.51 4.63 1.55
CA HIS A 164 12.80 4.38 2.19
C HIS A 164 13.98 4.77 1.28
N GLU A 165 14.00 4.28 0.03
CA GLU A 165 15.06 4.54 -0.95
C GLU A 165 15.21 6.04 -1.25
N SER A 166 14.14 6.85 -1.17
CA SER A 166 14.24 8.30 -1.35
C SER A 166 15.14 9.01 -0.33
N TYR A 167 15.27 8.45 0.88
CA TYR A 167 16.16 8.99 1.92
C TYR A 167 17.63 8.59 1.73
N LEU A 168 17.93 7.63 0.85
CA LEU A 168 19.30 7.21 0.58
C LEU A 168 20.06 8.19 -0.32
N PHE A 169 19.35 9.12 -0.98
CA PHE A 169 19.94 10.05 -1.94
C PHE A 169 20.12 11.46 -1.34
N LEU A 170 21.20 12.14 -1.75
CA LEU A 170 21.56 13.51 -1.34
C LEU A 170 21.44 13.75 0.18
N ASP A 171 22.06 12.88 0.98
CA ASP A 171 22.08 12.97 2.46
C ASP A 171 20.69 13.06 3.13
N GLY A 172 19.63 12.60 2.44
CA GLY A 172 18.26 12.60 2.94
C GLY A 172 17.40 13.80 2.51
N ASP A 173 17.95 14.78 1.80
CA ASP A 173 17.23 16.00 1.39
C ASP A 173 16.09 15.73 0.37
N ILE A 174 16.13 14.59 -0.33
CA ILE A 174 15.06 14.18 -1.27
C ILE A 174 14.01 13.30 -0.58
N GLY A 175 14.15 12.99 0.70
CA GLY A 175 13.24 12.09 1.41
C GLY A 175 11.78 12.50 1.32
N HIS A 176 10.95 11.72 0.65
CA HIS A 176 9.55 12.08 0.42
C HIS A 176 8.60 10.89 0.35
N ALA A 177 7.33 11.15 0.68
CA ALA A 177 6.27 10.16 0.53
C ALA A 177 6.11 9.75 -0.96
N PRO A 178 5.77 8.48 -1.25
CA PRO A 178 5.78 7.90 -2.61
C PRO A 178 4.51 8.25 -3.40
N VAL A 179 4.28 9.55 -3.59
CA VAL A 179 3.15 10.12 -4.35
C VAL A 179 3.58 11.39 -5.10
N SER A 180 4.90 11.57 -5.29
CA SER A 180 5.48 12.81 -5.81
C SER A 180 5.68 12.76 -7.33
N ASN A 181 5.73 11.55 -7.89
CA ASN A 181 5.93 11.31 -9.31
C ASN A 181 4.66 10.70 -9.93
N LEU A 182 4.38 11.06 -11.19
CA LEU A 182 3.29 10.50 -11.99
C LEU A 182 3.40 8.97 -12.04
N PHE A 183 4.60 8.40 -12.18
CA PHE A 183 4.79 6.95 -12.14
C PHE A 183 4.30 6.30 -10.83
N GLU A 184 4.67 6.84 -9.68
CA GLU A 184 4.28 6.34 -8.35
C GLU A 184 2.77 6.43 -8.12
N VAL A 185 2.20 7.54 -8.57
CA VAL A 185 0.77 7.79 -8.54
C VAL A 185 -0.02 6.73 -9.33
N PHE A 186 0.48 6.30 -10.49
CA PHE A 186 -0.16 5.23 -11.26
C PHE A 186 -0.09 3.87 -10.54
N ILE A 187 1.05 3.53 -9.93
CA ILE A 187 1.17 2.33 -9.08
C ILE A 187 0.13 2.37 -7.95
N LEU A 188 0.01 3.51 -7.27
CA LEU A 188 -1.00 3.71 -6.22
C LEU A 188 -2.42 3.52 -6.75
N LEU A 189 -2.73 4.07 -7.93
CA LEU A 189 -4.03 3.91 -8.59
C LEU A 189 -4.34 2.44 -8.91
N PHE A 190 -3.36 1.66 -9.40
CA PHE A 190 -3.56 0.23 -9.68
C PHE A 190 -3.86 -0.56 -8.41
N CYS A 191 -3.11 -0.30 -7.34
CA CYS A 191 -3.30 -0.92 -6.04
C CYS A 191 -4.67 -0.59 -5.44
N ILE A 192 -5.08 0.69 -5.46
CA ILE A 192 -6.38 1.10 -4.92
C ILE A 192 -7.54 0.52 -5.74
N THR A 193 -7.49 0.64 -7.07
CA THR A 193 -8.53 0.12 -7.97
C THR A 193 -8.71 -1.39 -7.78
N SER A 194 -7.60 -2.13 -7.77
CA SER A 194 -7.61 -3.58 -7.55
C SER A 194 -8.10 -3.95 -6.15
N SER A 195 -7.71 -3.21 -5.11
CA SER A 195 -8.16 -3.47 -3.73
C SER A 195 -9.66 -3.23 -3.56
N ILE A 196 -10.20 -2.18 -4.16
CA ILE A 196 -11.65 -1.90 -4.18
C ILE A 196 -12.35 -3.06 -4.89
N TYR A 197 -11.88 -3.44 -6.08
CA TYR A 197 -12.45 -4.55 -6.82
C TYR A 197 -12.43 -5.87 -6.05
N LEU A 198 -11.29 -6.26 -5.46
CA LEU A 198 -11.18 -7.51 -4.69
C LEU A 198 -12.10 -7.53 -3.47
N THR A 199 -12.36 -6.36 -2.89
CA THR A 199 -13.35 -6.20 -1.82
C THR A 199 -14.77 -6.41 -2.34
N PHE A 200 -15.09 -5.87 -3.52
CA PHE A 200 -16.37 -6.09 -4.19
C PHE A 200 -16.56 -7.55 -4.59
N GLU A 201 -15.54 -8.17 -5.18
CA GLU A 201 -15.52 -9.58 -5.53
C GLU A 201 -15.86 -10.44 -4.31
N ARG A 202 -15.18 -10.21 -3.19
CA ARG A 202 -15.44 -10.96 -1.95
C ARG A 202 -16.85 -10.74 -1.41
N ARG A 203 -17.36 -9.50 -1.47
CA ARG A 203 -18.65 -9.13 -0.86
C ARG A 203 -19.85 -9.57 -1.70
N TYR A 204 -19.75 -9.44 -3.02
CA TYR A 204 -20.85 -9.70 -3.96
C TYR A 204 -20.69 -10.99 -4.74
N GLN A 205 -19.59 -11.73 -4.55
CA GLN A 205 -19.26 -12.96 -5.28
C GLN A 205 -19.25 -12.76 -6.81
N ALA A 206 -19.03 -11.52 -7.26
CA ALA A 206 -19.06 -11.11 -8.66
C ALA A 206 -17.67 -11.27 -9.31
N LYS A 207 -17.17 -12.52 -9.40
CA LYS A 207 -15.82 -12.79 -9.91
C LYS A 207 -15.64 -12.40 -11.38
N ALA A 208 -16.67 -12.57 -12.20
CA ALA A 208 -16.65 -12.19 -13.62
C ALA A 208 -16.36 -10.69 -13.85
N LEU A 209 -16.69 -9.82 -12.90
CA LEU A 209 -16.39 -8.38 -12.97
C LEU A 209 -14.88 -8.11 -13.10
N GLY A 210 -14.03 -9.01 -12.60
CA GLY A 210 -12.58 -8.87 -12.67
C GLY A 210 -12.05 -8.82 -14.08
N ALA A 211 -12.73 -9.44 -15.04
CA ALA A 211 -12.32 -9.41 -16.44
C ALA A 211 -12.34 -7.99 -17.00
N PHE A 212 -13.27 -7.14 -16.53
CA PHE A 212 -13.39 -5.75 -16.97
C PHE A 212 -12.48 -4.83 -16.17
N VAL A 213 -12.45 -4.96 -14.84
CA VAL A 213 -11.63 -4.10 -13.98
C VAL A 213 -10.14 -4.32 -14.26
N MET A 214 -9.68 -5.57 -14.34
CA MET A 214 -8.26 -5.87 -14.52
C MET A 214 -7.75 -5.50 -15.91
N VAL A 215 -8.62 -5.38 -16.92
CA VAL A 215 -8.25 -4.82 -18.23
C VAL A 215 -7.93 -3.33 -18.12
N LEU A 216 -8.73 -2.55 -17.37
CA LEU A 216 -8.43 -1.14 -17.12
C LEU A 216 -7.10 -0.98 -16.37
N VAL A 217 -6.86 -1.81 -15.35
CA VAL A 217 -5.59 -1.84 -14.61
C VAL A 217 -4.43 -2.21 -15.55
N SER A 218 -4.62 -3.19 -16.44
CA SER A 218 -3.60 -3.61 -17.42
C SER A 218 -3.26 -2.51 -18.41
N ALA A 219 -4.25 -1.77 -18.92
CA ALA A 219 -4.00 -0.61 -19.77
C ALA A 219 -3.18 0.46 -19.03
N GLY A 220 -3.48 0.69 -17.76
CA GLY A 220 -2.68 1.54 -16.88
C GLY A 220 -1.24 1.03 -16.73
N ILE A 221 -1.03 -0.27 -16.55
CA ILE A 221 0.30 -0.87 -16.45
C ILE A 221 1.12 -0.64 -17.72
N PHE A 222 0.55 -0.82 -18.90
CA PHE A 222 1.26 -0.51 -20.15
C PHE A 222 1.67 0.96 -20.23
N PHE A 223 0.81 1.86 -19.76
CA PHE A 223 1.17 3.27 -19.64
C PHE A 223 2.29 3.50 -18.61
N GLY A 224 2.27 2.79 -17.48
CA GLY A 224 3.34 2.80 -16.48
C GLY A 224 4.69 2.32 -17.02
N ILE A 225 4.69 1.24 -17.79
CA ILE A 225 5.89 0.71 -18.48
C ILE A 225 6.40 1.73 -19.50
N TRP A 226 5.51 2.40 -20.23
CA TRP A 226 5.90 3.46 -21.14
C TRP A 226 6.53 4.65 -20.40
N LEU A 227 5.98 5.08 -19.26
CA LEU A 227 6.57 6.14 -18.42
C LEU A 227 7.97 5.77 -17.92
N ASP A 228 8.16 4.52 -17.50
CA ASP A 228 9.48 4.00 -17.12
C ASP A 228 10.47 4.09 -18.28
N SER A 229 10.05 3.68 -19.49
CA SER A 229 10.90 3.73 -20.69
C SER A 229 11.37 5.14 -21.10
N ILE A 230 10.67 6.19 -20.67
CA ILE A 230 11.02 7.59 -20.94
C ILE A 230 11.68 8.29 -19.74
N GLY A 231 12.14 7.54 -18.73
CA GLY A 231 12.88 8.05 -17.58
C GLY A 231 12.02 8.83 -16.58
N GLN A 232 10.73 8.48 -16.48
CA GLN A 232 9.82 9.03 -15.48
C GLN A 232 9.67 8.12 -14.25
N ALA A 233 10.35 6.97 -14.17
CA ALA A 233 10.32 6.13 -12.97
C ALA A 233 11.34 6.52 -11.90
N ASP A 234 12.35 7.32 -12.25
CA ASP A 234 13.40 7.73 -11.32
C ASP A 234 12.85 8.62 -10.19
N ILE A 235 13.43 8.45 -9.00
CA ILE A 235 13.21 9.31 -7.83
C ILE A 235 13.93 10.63 -8.10
N LYS A 236 13.17 11.73 -8.10
CA LYS A 236 13.64 13.08 -8.41
C LYS A 236 13.28 14.03 -7.28
N PRO A 237 14.04 15.12 -7.05
CA PRO A 237 13.72 16.11 -6.04
C PRO A 237 12.33 16.73 -6.29
N LEU A 238 11.61 17.02 -5.20
CA LEU A 238 10.27 17.59 -5.29
C LEU A 238 10.31 18.97 -5.91
N VAL A 239 9.39 19.21 -6.84
CA VAL A 239 9.09 20.56 -7.32
C VAL A 239 8.51 21.35 -6.13
N PRO A 240 8.91 22.63 -5.92
CA PRO A 240 8.49 23.42 -4.75
C PRO A 240 6.97 23.48 -4.50
N ALA A 241 6.15 23.29 -5.53
CA ALA A 241 4.70 23.28 -5.43
C ALA A 241 4.11 22.03 -4.74
N LEU A 242 4.86 20.92 -4.62
CA LEU A 242 4.41 19.68 -3.97
C LEU A 242 4.68 19.62 -2.47
N GLN A 243 5.32 20.64 -1.89
CA GLN A 243 5.70 20.70 -0.47
C GLN A 243 4.52 21.01 0.48
N SER A 244 3.27 21.03 -0.02
CA SER A 244 2.09 21.35 0.80
C SER A 244 1.58 20.13 1.59
N TYR A 245 1.27 20.34 2.88
CA TYR A 245 0.62 19.34 3.73
C TYR A 245 -0.73 18.85 3.16
N TRP A 246 -1.52 19.76 2.58
CA TRP A 246 -2.82 19.41 2.01
C TRP A 246 -2.72 18.49 0.81
N MET A 247 -1.62 18.57 0.05
CA MET A 247 -1.40 17.71 -1.11
C MET A 247 -1.18 16.25 -0.66
N LYS A 248 -0.40 16.02 0.40
CA LYS A 248 -0.17 14.69 1.00
C LYS A 248 -1.46 13.95 1.40
N ILE A 249 -2.52 14.67 1.77
CA ILE A 249 -3.83 14.10 2.16
C ILE A 249 -4.80 14.05 0.97
N HIS A 250 -4.92 15.16 0.23
CA HIS A 250 -5.88 15.28 -0.86
C HIS A 250 -5.60 14.28 -1.97
N VAL A 251 -4.34 14.11 -2.37
CA VAL A 251 -4.05 13.39 -3.60
C VAL A 251 -4.25 11.87 -3.48
N PRO A 252 -3.88 11.19 -2.37
CA PRO A 252 -4.30 9.80 -2.16
C PRO A 252 -5.82 9.66 -2.07
N LEU A 253 -6.52 10.62 -1.44
CA LEU A 253 -7.97 10.60 -1.34
C LEU A 253 -8.64 10.73 -2.73
N ASN A 254 -8.07 11.54 -3.61
CA ASN A 254 -8.52 11.67 -5.00
C ASN A 254 -8.40 10.34 -5.75
N PHE A 255 -7.30 9.60 -5.57
CA PHE A 255 -7.12 8.28 -6.20
C PHE A 255 -8.09 7.22 -5.70
N VAL A 256 -8.56 7.31 -4.45
CA VAL A 256 -9.68 6.48 -3.99
C VAL A 256 -10.95 6.77 -4.79
N GLY A 257 -11.23 8.05 -5.07
CA GLY A 257 -12.32 8.47 -5.95
C GLY A 257 -12.17 7.91 -7.37
N TYR A 258 -11.00 8.08 -7.99
CA TYR A 258 -10.74 7.56 -9.35
C TYR A 258 -10.80 6.04 -9.43
N GLY A 259 -10.23 5.33 -8.44
CA GLY A 259 -10.30 3.87 -8.40
C GLY A 259 -11.73 3.37 -8.26
N ALA A 260 -12.54 4.00 -7.40
CA ALA A 260 -13.96 3.68 -7.28
C ALA A 260 -14.72 3.96 -8.58
N PHE A 261 -14.42 5.07 -9.26
CA PHE A 261 -15.02 5.41 -10.55
C PHE A 261 -14.63 4.42 -11.66
N ALA A 262 -13.38 3.96 -11.70
CA ALA A 262 -12.91 2.95 -12.63
C ALA A 262 -13.64 1.61 -12.42
N VAL A 263 -13.82 1.18 -11.17
CA VAL A 263 -14.61 -0.01 -10.83
C VAL A 263 -16.08 0.17 -11.22
N ALA A 264 -16.67 1.35 -11.02
CA ALA A 264 -18.04 1.63 -11.43
C ALA A 264 -18.20 1.58 -12.96
N CYS A 265 -17.25 2.15 -13.72
CA CYS A 265 -17.21 2.09 -15.18
C CYS A 265 -17.11 0.64 -15.66
N ALA A 266 -16.20 -0.16 -15.10
CA ALA A 266 -16.08 -1.58 -15.40
C ALA A 266 -17.35 -2.37 -15.07
N SER A 267 -18.01 -2.02 -13.97
CA SER A 267 -19.31 -2.61 -13.60
C SER A 267 -20.40 -2.28 -14.62
N GLY A 268 -20.41 -1.05 -15.14
CA GLY A 268 -21.34 -0.65 -16.20
C GLY A 268 -21.06 -1.33 -17.55
N MET A 269 -19.81 -1.69 -17.87
CA MET A 269 -19.49 -2.43 -19.09
C MET A 269 -19.87 -3.92 -19.02
N ALA A 270 -20.01 -4.48 -17.82
CA ALA A 270 -20.30 -5.89 -17.61
C ALA A 270 -21.78 -6.25 -17.84
N TRP A 271 -22.67 -5.25 -17.92
CA TRP A 271 -24.14 -5.39 -18.04
C TRP A 271 -24.66 -4.60 -19.23
#